data_AF-A0A521KEC9-F1
#
_entry.id   AF-A0A521KEC9-F1
#
_cell.length_a   1.000
_cell.length_b   1.000
_cell.length_c   1.000
_cell.angle_alpha   90.00
_cell.angle_beta   90.00
_cell.angle_gamma   90.00
#
_symmetry.space_group_name_H-M   'P 1'
#
loop_
_entity.id
_entity.type
_entity.pdbx_description
1 polymer ?
#
loop_
_entity_poly.entity_id
_entity_poly.type
_entity_poly.pdbx_seq_one_letter_code
_entity_poly.pdbx_strand_id
1 'polypeptide(L)'
;MALPPPLLRSSQSGTGVLQQARGIMAGRTGLAGAAITTVTCVLLSLALWKPLEWPSDAIREVIPVASCRPGTARLVGTLCTMRTAATPLAAPLLLMIVAFVFRKGLATAVMSLKRRAPEFGILLAAAMATVVFVLSWAGSHAGRPMEFGLLPQIVFPGIVGFSTYATGRWGPLLHRGLRIYFDARDHISMKVRMLVMLVIPIALSMWLAGGASKSRLAYNEQLVVLVGIIISFLIVAPRPKQGGLQG
;
A
#
# COMPACT_ATOMS: atom_id res chain seq x y z
N MET A 1 20.58 18.26 -63.48
CA MET A 1 19.20 18.33 -62.95
C MET A 1 19.10 17.32 -61.83
N ALA A 2 19.19 17.77 -60.57
CA ALA A 2 19.07 16.91 -59.39
C ALA A 2 17.69 17.13 -58.77
N LEU A 3 16.91 16.07 -58.63
CA LEU A 3 15.61 16.07 -57.97
C LEU A 3 15.79 16.29 -56.45
N PRO A 4 14.94 17.09 -55.79
CA PRO A 4 15.01 17.26 -54.35
C PRO A 4 14.56 15.96 -53.64
N PRO A 5 15.15 15.63 -52.47
CA PRO A 5 14.75 14.46 -51.71
C PRO A 5 13.35 14.64 -51.10
N PRO A 6 12.60 13.54 -50.89
CA PRO A 6 11.25 13.60 -50.35
C PRO A 6 11.28 13.99 -48.87
N LEU A 7 10.51 15.01 -48.51
CA LEU A 7 10.23 15.37 -47.13
C LEU A 7 9.37 14.28 -46.48
N LEU A 8 10.02 13.33 -45.82
CA LEU A 8 9.38 12.43 -44.86
C LEU A 8 8.93 13.23 -43.64
N ARG A 9 7.72 13.81 -43.73
CA ARG A 9 7.01 14.41 -42.61
C ARG A 9 6.45 13.28 -41.74
N SER A 10 7.31 12.70 -40.90
CA SER A 10 6.90 11.69 -39.92
C SER A 10 6.02 12.34 -38.85
N SER A 11 4.91 11.65 -38.57
CA SER A 11 3.85 12.03 -37.66
C SER A 11 4.36 12.34 -36.23
N GLN A 12 4.33 13.61 -35.84
CA GLN A 12 4.58 14.09 -34.47
C GLN A 12 3.36 13.99 -33.54
N SER A 13 2.29 13.31 -33.95
CA SER A 13 1.02 13.35 -33.18
C SER A 13 1.03 12.53 -31.88
N GLY A 14 2.03 11.66 -31.66
CA GLY A 14 2.07 10.76 -30.49
C GLY A 14 2.85 11.27 -29.27
N THR A 15 3.67 12.32 -29.40
CA THR A 15 4.59 12.77 -28.35
C THR A 15 3.98 13.80 -27.40
N GLY A 16 2.92 14.50 -27.81
CA GLY A 16 2.30 15.57 -27.03
C GLY A 16 1.75 15.10 -25.67
N VAL A 17 1.02 13.98 -25.64
CA VAL A 17 0.40 13.47 -24.41
C VAL A 17 1.46 13.00 -23.41
N LEU A 18 2.52 12.33 -23.87
CA LEU A 18 3.61 11.86 -23.02
C LEU A 18 4.47 13.02 -22.50
N GLN A 19 4.71 14.05 -23.33
CA GLN A 19 5.39 15.27 -22.87
C GLN A 19 4.55 16.06 -21.87
N GLN A 20 3.24 16.15 -22.08
CA GLN A 20 2.33 16.81 -21.15
C GLN A 20 2.25 16.07 -19.82
N ALA A 21 2.15 14.73 -19.84
CA ALA A 21 2.21 13.90 -18.64
C ALA A 21 3.54 14.08 -17.88
N ARG A 22 4.67 14.17 -18.59
CA ARG A 22 5.98 14.48 -17.99
C ARG A 22 5.99 15.85 -17.33
N GLY A 23 5.49 16.89 -17.98
CA GLY A 23 5.42 18.24 -17.44
C GLY A 23 4.60 18.32 -16.15
N ILE A 24 3.49 17.57 -16.10
CA ILE A 24 2.61 17.51 -14.92
C ILE A 24 3.27 16.74 -13.76
N MET A 25 3.92 15.62 -14.04
CA MET A 25 4.63 14.81 -13.04
C MET A 25 5.91 15.48 -12.52
N ALA A 26 6.59 16.24 -13.39
CA ALA A 26 7.78 17.02 -13.07
C ALA A 26 7.46 18.43 -12.51
N GLY A 27 6.18 18.80 -12.44
CA GLY A 27 5.72 20.11 -12.01
C GLY A 27 6.37 20.56 -10.69
N ARG A 28 6.70 21.85 -10.62
CA ARG A 28 7.50 22.51 -9.55
C ARG A 28 7.03 22.21 -8.12
N THR A 29 5.73 21.96 -7.92
CA THR A 29 5.12 21.67 -6.61
C THR A 29 4.87 20.18 -6.34
N GLY A 30 4.83 19.33 -7.36
CA GLY A 30 4.46 17.91 -7.25
C GLY A 30 2.99 17.64 -6.89
N LEU A 31 2.17 18.67 -6.67
CA LEU A 31 0.77 18.54 -6.24
C LEU A 31 -0.12 17.89 -7.31
N ALA A 32 0.06 18.28 -8.58
CA ALA A 32 -0.69 17.69 -9.68
C ALA A 32 -0.37 16.19 -9.84
N GLY A 33 0.90 15.81 -9.71
CA GLY A 33 1.31 14.41 -9.72
C GLY A 33 0.74 13.62 -8.53
N ALA A 34 0.66 14.23 -7.35
CA ALA A 34 -0.03 13.64 -6.20
C ALA A 34 -1.53 13.45 -6.45
N ALA A 35 -2.22 14.47 -6.98
CA ALA A 35 -3.65 14.36 -7.29
C ALA A 35 -3.93 13.26 -8.32
N ILE A 36 -3.17 13.22 -9.41
CA ILE A 36 -3.28 12.16 -10.44
C ILE A 36 -3.01 10.79 -9.82
N THR A 37 -1.99 10.67 -8.98
CA THR A 37 -1.65 9.39 -8.34
C THR A 37 -2.75 8.95 -7.41
N THR A 38 -3.29 9.84 -6.56
CA THR A 38 -4.41 9.54 -5.67
C THR A 38 -5.63 9.08 -6.46
N VAL A 39 -6.04 9.83 -7.49
CA VAL A 39 -7.18 9.46 -8.35
C VAL A 39 -6.95 8.10 -9.01
N THR A 40 -5.77 7.87 -9.58
CA THR A 40 -5.41 6.61 -10.22
C THR A 40 -5.49 5.44 -9.23
N CYS A 41 -4.92 5.59 -8.03
CA CYS A 41 -4.94 4.57 -6.99
C CYS A 41 -6.35 4.31 -6.46
N VAL A 42 -7.19 5.35 -6.32
CA VAL A 42 -8.61 5.18 -5.96
C VAL A 42 -9.36 4.41 -7.04
N LEU A 43 -9.20 4.77 -8.32
CA LEU A 43 -9.83 4.06 -9.43
C LEU A 43 -9.36 2.60 -9.51
N LEU A 44 -8.07 2.33 -9.31
CA LEU A 44 -7.54 0.98 -9.23
C LEU A 44 -8.16 0.20 -8.07
N SER A 45 -8.30 0.83 -6.89
CA SER A 45 -8.93 0.21 -5.73
C SER A 45 -10.38 -0.17 -6.02
N LEU A 46 -11.16 0.75 -6.62
CA LEU A 46 -12.55 0.50 -7.03
C LEU A 46 -12.64 -0.65 -8.04
N ALA A 47 -11.81 -0.62 -9.09
CA ALA A 47 -11.86 -1.60 -10.17
C ALA A 47 -11.38 -3.00 -9.74
N LEU A 48 -10.39 -3.07 -8.86
CA LEU A 48 -9.78 -4.32 -8.43
C LEU A 48 -10.38 -4.91 -7.15
N TRP A 49 -11.29 -4.18 -6.47
CA TRP A 49 -11.86 -4.65 -5.22
C TRP A 49 -12.46 -6.05 -5.34
N LYS A 50 -13.45 -6.23 -6.22
CA LYS A 50 -14.15 -7.51 -6.39
C LYS A 50 -13.25 -8.65 -6.89
N PRO A 51 -12.40 -8.45 -7.92
CA PRO A 51 -11.46 -9.49 -8.34
C PRO A 51 -10.48 -9.92 -7.25
N LEU A 52 -10.01 -8.99 -6.41
CA LEU A 52 -9.03 -9.27 -5.36
C LEU A 52 -9.65 -9.70 -4.02
N GLU A 53 -10.96 -9.49 -3.84
CA GLU A 53 -11.77 -10.04 -2.75
C GLU A 53 -11.91 -11.57 -2.89
N TRP A 54 -12.13 -12.04 -4.13
CA TRP A 54 -12.43 -13.44 -4.44
C TRP A 54 -11.47 -14.49 -3.83
N PRO A 55 -10.12 -14.33 -3.90
CA PRO A 55 -9.21 -15.28 -3.27
C PRO A 55 -9.46 -15.45 -1.76
N SER A 56 -9.84 -14.37 -1.07
CA SER A 56 -10.09 -14.41 0.38
C SER A 56 -11.37 -15.16 0.69
N ASP A 57 -12.40 -14.99 -0.13
CA ASP A 57 -13.67 -15.70 0.01
C ASP A 57 -13.48 -17.20 -0.29
N ALA A 58 -12.72 -17.54 -1.34
CA ALA A 58 -12.35 -18.92 -1.63
C ALA A 58 -11.60 -19.58 -0.45
N ILE A 59 -10.67 -18.85 0.19
CA ILE A 59 -9.97 -19.35 1.39
C ILE A 59 -10.94 -19.59 2.55
N ARG A 60 -11.92 -18.68 2.76
CA ARG A 60 -12.92 -18.80 3.83
C ARG A 60 -13.84 -20.01 3.64
N GLU A 61 -14.18 -20.34 2.40
CA GLU A 61 -14.99 -21.52 2.08
C GLU A 61 -14.24 -22.83 2.37
N VAL A 62 -12.91 -22.85 2.13
CA VAL A 62 -12.08 -24.05 2.35
C VAL A 62 -11.74 -24.28 3.82
N ILE A 63 -11.76 -23.25 4.67
CA ILE A 63 -11.48 -23.38 6.10
C ILE A 63 -12.81 -23.55 6.86
N PRO A 64 -13.25 -24.79 7.17
CA PRO A 64 -14.50 -24.99 7.89
C PRO A 64 -14.42 -24.35 9.28
N VAL A 65 -15.23 -23.31 9.47
CA VAL A 65 -15.45 -22.70 10.77
C VAL A 65 -16.41 -23.60 11.53
N ALA A 66 -15.88 -24.69 12.12
CA ALA A 66 -16.68 -25.57 12.96
C ALA A 66 -17.36 -24.73 14.04
N SER A 67 -18.69 -24.75 14.08
CA SER A 67 -19.50 -24.02 15.04
C SER A 67 -19.22 -24.56 16.43
N CYS A 68 -18.38 -23.85 17.18
CA CYS A 68 -18.13 -24.10 18.58
C CYS A 68 -19.45 -23.99 19.35
N ARG A 69 -19.97 -25.12 19.84
CA ARG A 69 -21.16 -25.13 20.71
C ARG A 69 -20.77 -24.60 22.10
N PRO A 70 -21.45 -23.57 22.63
CA PRO A 70 -21.25 -23.13 24.00
C PRO A 70 -21.75 -24.25 24.93
N GLY A 71 -20.85 -24.89 25.69
CA GLY A 71 -21.22 -25.95 26.64
C GLY A 71 -20.11 -26.91 27.04
N THR A 72 -19.00 -26.98 26.30
CA THR A 72 -17.86 -27.86 26.64
C THR A 72 -16.83 -27.18 27.53
N ALA A 73 -16.17 -27.97 28.38
CA ALA A 73 -15.22 -27.60 29.46
C ALA A 73 -14.37 -26.33 29.23
N ARG A 74 -13.97 -25.65 30.33
CA ARG A 74 -13.21 -24.36 30.35
C ARG A 74 -12.06 -24.27 29.32
N LEU A 75 -11.30 -25.35 29.12
CA LEU A 75 -10.21 -25.46 28.13
C LEU A 75 -10.70 -25.50 26.67
N VAL A 76 -11.83 -26.15 26.40
CA VAL A 76 -12.44 -26.21 25.05
C VAL A 76 -13.09 -24.86 24.71
N GLY A 77 -13.68 -24.17 25.70
CA GLY A 77 -14.20 -22.82 25.55
C GLY A 77 -13.13 -21.77 25.19
N THR A 78 -11.96 -21.83 25.83
CA THR A 78 -10.82 -20.93 25.50
C THR A 78 -10.21 -21.23 24.13
N LEU A 79 -10.11 -22.51 23.73
CA LEU A 79 -9.64 -22.88 22.39
C LEU A 79 -10.63 -22.46 21.29
N CYS A 80 -11.93 -22.51 21.56
CA CYS A 80 -12.96 -22.03 20.65
C CYS A 80 -12.95 -20.52 20.45
N THR A 81 -12.75 -19.75 21.53
CA THR A 81 -12.63 -18.29 21.46
C THR A 81 -11.34 -17.88 20.73
N MET A 82 -10.22 -18.57 20.95
CA MET A 82 -9.00 -18.37 20.17
C MET A 82 -9.20 -18.69 18.67
N ARG A 83 -9.86 -19.80 18.33
CA ARG A 83 -10.11 -20.18 16.93
C ARG A 83 -11.01 -19.18 16.21
N THR A 84 -12.08 -18.74 16.85
CA THR A 84 -13.01 -17.73 16.29
C THR A 84 -12.31 -16.38 16.12
N ALA A 85 -11.39 -16.00 17.01
CA ALA A 85 -10.56 -14.80 16.87
C ALA A 85 -9.46 -14.94 15.79
N ALA A 86 -8.91 -16.14 15.58
CA ALA A 86 -7.83 -16.38 14.62
C ALA A 86 -8.34 -16.50 13.17
N THR A 87 -9.55 -17.02 12.96
CA THR A 87 -10.13 -17.22 11.62
C THR A 87 -10.18 -15.94 10.76
N PRO A 88 -10.62 -14.75 11.28
CA PRO A 88 -10.61 -13.53 10.48
C PRO A 88 -9.20 -13.04 10.13
N LEU A 89 -8.17 -13.44 10.89
CA LEU A 89 -6.78 -13.10 10.64
C LEU A 89 -6.10 -14.08 9.66
N ALA A 90 -6.64 -15.29 9.49
CA ALA A 90 -6.03 -16.32 8.66
C ALA A 90 -5.91 -15.91 7.19
N ALA A 91 -6.99 -15.37 6.60
CA ALA A 91 -6.99 -14.92 5.21
C ALA A 91 -5.97 -13.78 4.94
N PRO A 92 -5.96 -12.65 5.69
CA PRO A 92 -4.96 -11.60 5.46
C PRO A 92 -3.52 -12.06 5.74
N LEU A 93 -3.31 -12.94 6.74
CA LEU A 93 -1.98 -13.52 6.99
C LEU A 93 -1.52 -14.40 5.82
N LEU A 94 -2.39 -15.26 5.30
CA LEU A 94 -2.07 -16.12 4.16
C LEU A 94 -1.77 -15.28 2.92
N LEU A 95 -2.56 -14.23 2.66
CA LEU A 95 -2.29 -13.30 1.57
C LEU A 95 -0.98 -12.54 1.75
N MET A 96 -0.62 -12.14 2.98
CA MET A 96 0.69 -11.54 3.23
C MET A 96 1.83 -12.53 2.97
N ILE A 97 1.67 -13.80 3.34
CA ILE A 97 2.65 -14.85 3.03
C ILE A 97 2.78 -15.01 1.52
N VAL A 98 1.65 -15.09 0.80
CA VAL A 98 1.62 -15.17 -0.67
C VAL A 98 2.33 -13.96 -1.29
N ALA A 99 1.96 -12.74 -0.90
CA ALA A 99 2.61 -11.52 -1.37
C ALA A 99 4.11 -11.50 -1.07
N PHE A 100 4.51 -12.01 0.09
CA PHE A 100 5.92 -12.13 0.47
C PHE A 100 6.68 -13.16 -0.37
N VAL A 101 6.08 -14.31 -0.67
CA VAL A 101 6.68 -15.33 -1.56
C VAL A 101 6.85 -14.77 -2.97
N PHE A 102 5.82 -14.10 -3.49
CA PHE A 102 5.84 -13.50 -4.83
C PHE A 102 6.55 -12.15 -4.91
N ARG A 103 7.08 -11.62 -3.80
CA ARG A 103 7.70 -10.27 -3.75
C ARG A 103 8.81 -10.08 -4.78
N LYS A 104 9.61 -11.12 -5.05
CA LYS A 104 10.69 -11.06 -6.06
C LYS A 104 10.13 -10.97 -7.48
N GLY A 105 9.07 -11.72 -7.76
CA GLY A 105 8.35 -11.67 -9.04
C GLY A 105 7.71 -10.30 -9.25
N LEU A 106 7.00 -9.80 -8.24
CA LEU A 106 6.44 -8.45 -8.23
C LEU A 106 7.52 -7.40 -8.46
N ALA A 107 8.63 -7.42 -7.70
CA ALA A 107 9.73 -6.47 -7.88
C ALA A 107 10.31 -6.52 -9.30
N THR A 108 10.48 -7.71 -9.87
CA THR A 108 11.00 -7.88 -11.24
C THR A 108 10.02 -7.35 -12.29
N ALA A 109 8.73 -7.59 -12.11
CA ALA A 109 7.68 -7.05 -12.96
C ALA A 109 7.66 -5.52 -12.90
N VAL A 110 7.73 -4.93 -11.70
CA VAL A 110 7.80 -3.47 -11.50
C VAL A 110 9.05 -2.89 -12.15
N MET A 111 10.22 -3.52 -11.97
CA MET A 111 11.45 -3.06 -12.61
C MET A 111 11.36 -3.13 -14.14
N SER A 112 10.77 -4.19 -14.68
CA SER A 112 10.58 -4.36 -16.12
C SER A 112 9.65 -3.30 -16.69
N LEU A 113 8.55 -2.99 -16.00
CA LEU A 113 7.61 -1.96 -16.42
C LEU A 113 8.21 -0.55 -16.26
N LYS A 114 8.98 -0.31 -15.17
CA LYS A 114 9.72 0.95 -14.97
C LYS A 114 10.78 1.19 -16.05
N ARG A 115 11.44 0.14 -16.56
CA ARG A 115 12.38 0.26 -17.68
C ARG A 115 11.67 0.67 -18.98
N ARG A 116 10.43 0.23 -19.18
CA ARG A 116 9.63 0.58 -20.37
C ARG A 116 9.04 1.98 -20.29
N ALA A 117 8.71 2.46 -19.09
CA ALA A 117 8.05 3.75 -18.89
C ALA A 117 8.63 4.48 -17.66
N PRO A 118 9.88 4.97 -17.74
CA PRO A 118 10.60 5.52 -16.60
C PRO A 118 9.95 6.78 -16.01
N GLU A 119 9.27 7.59 -16.84
CA GLU A 119 8.53 8.76 -16.39
C GLU A 119 7.40 8.45 -15.40
N PHE A 120 6.84 7.24 -15.44
CA PHE A 120 5.78 6.81 -14.52
C PHE A 120 6.32 6.02 -13.33
N GLY A 121 7.64 5.96 -13.12
CA GLY A 121 8.23 5.09 -12.10
C GLY A 121 7.68 5.28 -10.68
N ILE A 122 7.39 6.52 -10.26
CA ILE A 122 6.80 6.81 -8.94
C ILE A 122 5.31 6.43 -8.91
N LEU A 123 4.55 6.79 -9.95
CA LEU A 123 3.14 6.44 -10.08
C LEU A 123 2.94 4.92 -10.08
N LEU A 124 3.80 4.20 -10.79
CA LEU A 124 3.78 2.75 -10.85
C LEU A 124 4.07 2.13 -9.47
N ALA A 125 5.05 2.66 -8.73
CA ALA A 125 5.31 2.20 -7.38
C ALA A 125 4.10 2.40 -6.46
N ALA A 126 3.44 3.57 -6.56
CA ALA A 126 2.21 3.86 -5.83
C ALA A 126 1.04 2.94 -6.22
N ALA A 127 0.81 2.75 -7.52
CA ALA A 127 -0.22 1.85 -8.03
C ALA A 127 0.00 0.41 -7.53
N MET A 128 1.24 -0.08 -7.58
CA MET A 128 1.58 -1.42 -7.10
C MET A 128 1.40 -1.57 -5.59
N ALA A 129 1.79 -0.56 -4.81
CA ALA A 129 1.53 -0.55 -3.37
C ALA A 129 0.02 -0.61 -3.08
N THR A 130 -0.79 0.16 -3.83
CA THR A 130 -2.25 0.08 -3.73
C THR A 130 -2.77 -1.31 -4.08
N VAL A 131 -2.37 -1.91 -5.20
CA VAL A 131 -2.83 -3.25 -5.61
C VAL A 131 -2.53 -4.31 -4.54
N VAL A 132 -1.29 -4.33 -4.05
CA VAL A 132 -0.87 -5.27 -2.99
C VAL A 132 -1.66 -5.05 -1.71
N PHE A 133 -1.93 -3.78 -1.36
CA PHE A 133 -2.73 -3.46 -0.19
C PHE A 133 -4.20 -3.88 -0.38
N VAL A 134 -4.82 -3.57 -1.52
CA VAL A 134 -6.21 -3.96 -1.87
C VAL A 134 -6.38 -5.47 -1.74
N LEU A 135 -5.40 -6.27 -2.21
CA LEU A 135 -5.46 -7.73 -2.08
C LEU A 135 -5.73 -8.17 -0.63
N SER A 136 -4.97 -7.64 0.33
CA SER A 136 -5.17 -7.96 1.76
C SER A 136 -6.38 -7.27 2.40
N TRP A 137 -6.72 -6.07 1.93
CA TRP A 137 -7.72 -5.20 2.52
C TRP A 137 -9.15 -5.59 2.11
N ALA A 138 -9.35 -5.87 0.82
CA ALA A 138 -10.62 -6.30 0.26
C ALA A 138 -11.09 -7.61 0.90
N GLY A 139 -10.17 -8.56 1.11
CA GLY A 139 -10.47 -9.80 1.83
C GLY A 139 -11.04 -9.56 3.23
N SER A 140 -10.38 -8.71 4.01
CA SER A 140 -10.82 -8.38 5.38
C SER A 140 -12.15 -7.60 5.43
N HIS A 141 -12.56 -6.97 4.32
CA HIS A 141 -13.70 -6.06 4.27
C HIS A 141 -14.74 -6.41 3.18
N ALA A 142 -14.72 -7.64 2.67
CA ALA A 142 -15.57 -8.15 1.59
C ALA A 142 -17.06 -7.78 1.77
N GLY A 143 -17.60 -8.00 2.97
CA GLY A 143 -18.99 -7.71 3.31
C GLY A 143 -19.29 -6.25 3.69
N ARG A 144 -18.28 -5.38 3.77
CA ARG A 144 -18.43 -3.98 4.24
C ARG A 144 -17.58 -2.95 3.45
N PRO A 145 -17.57 -2.98 2.10
CA PRO A 145 -16.71 -2.10 1.29
C PRO A 145 -17.06 -0.61 1.42
N MET A 146 -18.34 -0.31 1.70
CA MET A 146 -18.85 1.05 1.83
C MET A 146 -18.94 1.54 3.28
N GLU A 147 -18.49 0.73 4.25
CA GLU A 147 -18.44 1.18 5.64
C GLU A 147 -17.45 2.33 5.79
N PHE A 148 -17.84 3.37 6.51
CA PHE A 148 -17.03 4.58 6.68
C PHE A 148 -16.18 4.49 7.95
N GLY A 149 -14.87 4.65 7.76
CA GLY A 149 -13.94 5.05 8.81
C GLY A 149 -13.62 6.53 8.69
N LEU A 150 -12.40 6.83 8.26
CA LEU A 150 -12.04 8.14 7.70
C LEU A 150 -12.56 8.28 6.26
N LEU A 151 -12.52 7.19 5.50
CA LEU A 151 -13.01 7.06 4.13
C LEU A 151 -13.81 5.74 4.01
N PRO A 152 -14.58 5.54 2.92
CA PRO A 152 -15.09 4.22 2.58
C PRO A 152 -13.95 3.20 2.46
N GLN A 153 -14.15 1.98 2.96
CA GLN A 153 -13.12 0.93 2.92
C GLN A 153 -12.58 0.66 1.51
N ILE A 154 -13.44 0.78 0.49
CA ILE A 154 -13.08 0.63 -0.93
C ILE A 154 -12.21 1.75 -1.49
N VAL A 155 -12.26 2.94 -0.90
CA VAL A 155 -11.48 4.12 -1.35
C VAL A 155 -10.17 4.23 -0.57
N PHE A 156 -10.14 3.79 0.69
CA PHE A 156 -9.01 3.94 1.60
C PHE A 156 -7.65 3.46 1.04
N PRO A 157 -7.54 2.36 0.26
CA PRO A 157 -6.27 1.97 -0.39
C PRO A 157 -5.63 3.03 -1.28
N GLY A 158 -6.42 4.01 -1.75
CA GLY A 158 -5.90 5.19 -2.44
C GLY A 158 -4.92 6.00 -1.59
N ILE A 159 -5.12 6.05 -0.26
CA ILE A 159 -4.22 6.73 0.68
C ILE A 159 -2.86 6.04 0.74
N VAL A 160 -2.82 4.71 0.68
CA VAL A 160 -1.56 3.94 0.65
C VAL A 160 -0.76 4.29 -0.61
N GLY A 161 -1.44 4.40 -1.75
CA GLY A 161 -0.86 4.86 -3.01
C GLY A 161 -0.32 6.29 -2.92
N PHE A 162 -1.13 7.21 -2.40
CA PHE A 162 -0.71 8.59 -2.13
C PHE A 162 0.51 8.65 -1.21
N SER A 163 0.52 7.95 -0.08
CA SER A 163 1.65 7.92 0.85
C SER A 163 2.92 7.36 0.21
N THR A 164 2.79 6.36 -0.67
CA THR A 164 3.91 5.81 -1.44
C THR A 164 4.46 6.85 -2.42
N TYR A 165 3.60 7.55 -3.16
CA TYR A 165 4.00 8.66 -4.02
C TYR A 165 4.67 9.77 -3.23
N ALA A 166 4.06 10.18 -2.12
CA ALA A 166 4.53 11.26 -1.28
C ALA A 166 5.92 10.96 -0.70
N THR A 167 6.13 9.73 -0.25
CA THR A 167 7.43 9.24 0.22
C THR A 167 8.47 9.27 -0.90
N GLY A 168 8.12 8.81 -2.10
CA GLY A 168 9.04 8.83 -3.25
C GLY A 168 9.38 10.26 -3.71
N ARG A 169 8.41 11.18 -3.71
CA ARG A 169 8.55 12.54 -4.24
C ARG A 169 9.17 13.51 -3.24
N TRP A 170 8.68 13.52 -2.00
CA TRP A 170 9.08 14.47 -0.95
C TRP A 170 9.96 13.85 0.13
N GLY A 171 10.21 12.53 0.09
CA GLY A 171 11.12 11.84 1.01
C GLY A 171 12.46 12.55 1.19
N PRO A 172 13.20 12.94 0.13
CA PRO A 172 14.48 13.65 0.28
C PRO A 172 14.39 15.02 0.98
N LEU A 173 13.23 15.69 0.93
CA LEU A 173 13.00 16.93 1.68
C LEU A 173 12.72 16.62 3.15
N LEU A 174 11.87 15.63 3.42
CA LEU A 174 11.58 15.18 4.78
C LEU A 174 12.83 14.68 5.50
N HIS A 175 13.71 13.94 4.82
CA HIS A 175 14.99 13.50 5.38
C HIS A 175 15.92 14.67 5.72
N ARG A 176 15.90 15.75 4.93
CA ARG A 176 16.68 16.96 5.21
C ARG A 176 16.13 17.72 6.42
N GLY A 177 14.80 17.86 6.51
CA GLY A 177 14.15 18.53 7.64
C GLY A 177 14.28 17.77 8.96
N LEU A 178 14.27 16.43 8.90
CA LEU A 178 14.34 15.54 10.07
C LEU A 178 15.72 14.88 10.22
N ARG A 179 16.79 15.54 9.76
CA ARG A 179 18.14 14.95 9.71
C ARG A 179 18.57 14.35 11.06
N ILE A 180 18.41 15.11 12.14
CA ILE A 180 18.78 14.70 13.50
C ILE A 180 18.07 13.40 13.90
N TYR A 181 16.78 13.29 13.60
CA TYR A 181 16.00 12.09 13.89
C TYR A 181 16.53 10.88 13.11
N PHE A 182 16.75 11.04 11.79
CA PHE A 182 17.25 9.95 10.97
C PHE A 182 18.68 9.53 11.36
N ASP A 183 19.52 10.47 11.81
CA ASP A 183 20.86 10.18 12.33
C ASP A 183 20.77 9.33 13.59
N ALA A 184 19.95 9.73 14.56
CA ALA A 184 19.70 8.95 15.78
C ALA A 184 19.12 7.56 15.47
N ARG A 185 18.14 7.49 14.57
CA ARG A 185 17.49 6.23 14.14
C ARG A 185 18.49 5.23 13.57
N ASP A 186 19.47 5.68 12.80
CA ASP A 186 20.39 4.78 12.11
C ASP A 186 21.40 4.11 13.06
N HIS A 187 21.55 4.60 14.29
CA HIS A 187 22.24 3.89 15.36
C HIS A 187 21.46 2.66 15.88
N ILE A 188 20.16 2.57 15.58
CA ILE A 188 19.32 1.44 15.98
C ILE A 188 19.47 0.30 14.96
N SER A 189 19.74 -0.90 15.45
CA SER A 189 19.86 -2.10 14.59
C SER A 189 18.59 -2.31 13.76
N MET A 190 18.74 -2.81 12.53
CA MET A 190 17.60 -3.08 11.64
C MET A 190 16.59 -4.05 12.27
N LYS A 191 17.07 -5.04 13.06
CA LYS A 191 16.21 -6.00 13.75
C LYS A 191 15.28 -5.31 14.75
N VAL A 192 15.82 -4.41 15.57
CA VAL A 192 15.04 -3.64 16.55
C VAL A 192 14.05 -2.72 15.83
N ARG A 193 14.48 -2.08 14.74
CA ARG A 193 13.60 -1.25 13.90
C ARG A 193 12.41 -2.03 13.34
N MET A 194 12.65 -3.23 12.79
CA MET A 194 11.57 -4.09 12.31
C MET A 194 10.64 -4.56 13.44
N LEU A 195 11.20 -4.86 14.62
CA LEU A 195 10.40 -5.20 15.79
C LEU A 195 9.49 -4.04 16.22
N VAL A 196 10.02 -2.81 16.28
CA VAL A 196 9.25 -1.61 16.60
C VAL A 196 8.13 -1.37 15.58
N MET A 197 8.42 -1.53 14.29
CA MET A 197 7.43 -1.43 13.21
C MET A 197 6.29 -2.44 13.37
N LEU A 198 6.55 -3.63 13.92
CA LEU A 198 5.54 -4.64 14.18
C LEU A 198 4.77 -4.39 15.47
N VAL A 199 5.47 -4.06 16.56
CA VAL A 199 4.91 -3.94 17.91
C VAL A 199 3.97 -2.75 18.02
N ILE A 200 4.32 -1.59 17.45
CA ILE A 200 3.50 -0.38 17.63
C ILE A 200 2.09 -0.53 17.03
N PRO A 201 1.89 -0.97 15.77
CA PRO A 201 0.55 -1.17 15.24
C PRO A 201 -0.27 -2.21 16.01
N ILE A 202 0.38 -3.28 16.51
CA ILE A 202 -0.28 -4.30 17.35
C ILE A 202 -0.74 -3.69 18.68
N ALA A 203 0.16 -2.99 19.38
CA ALA A 203 -0.15 -2.34 20.64
C ALA A 203 -1.27 -1.29 20.47
N LEU A 204 -1.23 -0.51 19.39
CA LEU A 204 -2.28 0.45 19.06
C LEU A 204 -3.62 -0.26 18.78
N SER A 205 -3.60 -1.35 18.00
CA SER A 205 -4.80 -2.15 17.72
C SER A 205 -5.42 -2.71 19.00
N MET A 206 -4.61 -3.27 19.90
CA MET A 206 -5.07 -3.77 21.21
C MET A 206 -5.64 -2.67 22.09
N TRP A 207 -4.99 -1.50 22.13
CA TRP A 207 -5.45 -0.34 22.89
C TRP A 207 -6.80 0.17 22.37
N LEU A 208 -6.96 0.29 21.04
CA LEU A 208 -8.22 0.71 20.42
C LEU A 208 -9.33 -0.33 20.62
N ALA A 209 -9.01 -1.63 20.57
CA ALA A 209 -9.97 -2.70 20.77
C ALA A 209 -10.57 -2.70 22.19
N GLY A 210 -9.80 -2.31 23.21
CA GLY A 210 -10.24 -2.29 24.61
C GLY A 210 -11.31 -1.25 24.95
N GLY A 211 -11.50 -0.21 24.12
CA GLY A 211 -12.43 0.88 24.40
C GLY A 211 -13.43 1.20 23.27
N ALA A 212 -13.42 0.44 22.18
CA ALA A 212 -14.20 0.79 20.99
C ALA A 212 -15.61 0.20 20.99
N SER A 213 -16.60 1.08 20.79
CA SER A 213 -17.91 0.67 20.28
C SER A 213 -17.76 0.09 18.86
N LYS A 214 -18.61 -0.88 18.50
CA LYS A 214 -18.68 -1.45 17.14
C LYS A 214 -18.81 -0.38 16.05
N SER A 215 -19.41 0.76 16.35
CA SER A 215 -19.57 1.89 15.42
C SER A 215 -18.27 2.60 15.02
N ARG A 216 -17.14 2.34 15.71
CA ARG A 216 -15.83 2.94 15.42
C ARG A 216 -14.81 1.95 14.85
N LEU A 217 -15.25 0.73 14.52
CA LEU A 217 -14.34 -0.33 14.08
C LEU A 217 -13.59 0.07 12.80
N ALA A 218 -14.30 0.48 11.75
CA ALA A 218 -13.70 0.91 10.49
C ALA A 218 -12.73 2.08 10.64
N TYR A 219 -13.06 3.06 11.48
CA TYR A 219 -12.19 4.18 11.79
C TYR A 219 -10.89 3.73 12.47
N ASN A 220 -10.99 2.86 13.48
CA ASN A 220 -9.83 2.34 14.21
C ASN A 220 -8.92 1.51 13.31
N GLU A 221 -9.49 0.67 12.44
CA GLU A 221 -8.73 -0.12 11.47
C GLU A 221 -7.93 0.77 10.52
N GLN A 222 -8.56 1.80 9.95
CA GLN A 222 -7.89 2.76 9.07
C GLN A 222 -6.81 3.57 9.83
N LEU A 223 -7.08 3.98 11.07
CA LEU A 223 -6.12 4.69 11.90
C LEU A 223 -4.87 3.85 12.17
N VAL A 224 -5.03 2.56 12.49
CA VAL A 224 -3.89 1.64 12.69
C VAL A 224 -3.04 1.55 11.43
N VAL A 225 -3.66 1.48 10.25
CA VAL A 225 -2.92 1.47 8.97
C VAL A 225 -2.17 2.78 8.74
N LEU A 226 -2.81 3.93 8.96
CA LEU A 226 -2.15 5.23 8.78
C LEU A 226 -0.94 5.39 9.70
N VAL A 227 -1.09 5.04 10.98
CA VAL A 227 0.01 5.04 11.94
C VAL A 227 1.10 4.06 11.50
N GLY A 228 0.73 2.87 11.03
CA GLY A 228 1.67 1.89 10.48
C GLY A 228 2.48 2.43 9.30
N ILE A 229 1.84 3.16 8.37
CA ILE A 229 2.52 3.79 7.23
C ILE A 229 3.51 4.87 7.70
N ILE A 230 3.09 5.73 8.63
CA ILE A 230 3.94 6.79 9.19
C ILE A 230 5.16 6.17 9.88
N ILE A 231 4.96 5.17 10.73
CA ILE A 231 6.03 4.48 11.44
C ILE A 231 6.94 3.77 10.45
N SER A 232 6.40 3.09 9.44
CA SER A 232 7.19 2.43 8.40
C SER A 232 8.12 3.42 7.69
N PHE A 233 7.61 4.61 7.35
CA PHE A 233 8.42 5.68 6.78
C PHE A 233 9.52 6.12 7.76
N LEU A 234 9.16 6.46 8.99
CA LEU A 234 10.12 6.98 9.97
C LEU A 234 11.22 5.95 10.28
N ILE A 235 10.86 4.67 10.41
CA ILE A 235 11.75 3.62 10.91
C ILE A 235 12.54 2.94 9.78
N VAL A 236 11.92 2.67 8.63
CA VAL A 236 12.46 1.78 7.59
C VAL A 236 12.81 2.51 6.30
N ALA A 237 12.36 3.76 6.08
CA ALA A 237 12.65 4.45 4.82
C ALA A 237 14.17 4.54 4.58
N PRO A 238 14.65 4.11 3.40
CA PRO A 238 16.06 4.15 3.06
C PRO A 238 16.51 5.60 2.83
N ARG A 239 17.72 5.93 3.27
CA ARG A 239 18.31 7.23 2.95
C ARG A 239 18.56 7.35 1.44
N PRO A 240 18.31 8.53 0.84
CA PRO A 240 18.82 8.80 -0.50
C PRO A 240 20.36 8.72 -0.46
N LYS A 241 20.96 7.88 -1.32
CA LYS A 241 22.42 7.80 -1.45
C LYS A 241 22.94 9.17 -1.89
N GLN A 242 23.82 9.77 -1.09
CA GLN A 242 24.55 10.99 -1.46
C GLN A 242 25.37 10.68 -2.72
N GLY A 243 24.92 11.14 -3.89
CA GLY A 243 25.55 10.88 -5.18
C GLY A 243 24.59 10.71 -6.38
N GLY A 244 23.29 10.54 -6.14
CA GLY A 244 22.29 10.31 -7.21
C GLY A 244 21.57 11.55 -7.76
N LEU A 245 21.97 12.77 -7.40
CA LEU A 245 21.37 14.02 -7.88
C LEU A 245 22.15 14.61 -9.08
N GLN A 246 22.57 13.75 -10.00
CA GLN A 246 22.92 14.15 -11.36
C GLN A 246 21.97 13.39 -12.30
N GLY A 247 20.87 14.05 -12.66
CA GLY A 247 19.83 13.51 -13.53
C GLY A 247 18.72 14.52 -13.69
#